data_AF-A0A409XT78-F1
#
_entry.id   AF-A0A409XT78-F1
#
_cell.length_a   1.000
_cell.length_b   1.000
_cell.length_c   1.000
_cell.angle_alpha   90.00
_cell.angle_beta   90.00
_cell.angle_gamma   90.00
#
_symmetry.space_group_name_H-M   'P 1'
#
loop_
_entity.id
_entity.type
_entity.pdbx_description
1 polymer ?
#
loop_
_entity_poly.entity_id
_entity_poly.type
_entity_poly.pdbx_seq_one_letter_code
_entity_poly.pdbx_strand_id
1 'polypeptide(L)'
;MPHLLQHIASSFTRNSGMNQLKTPIFDTPLTEQTVEDLEMLRREILIEYNKTIDQKEMANQNYCPAAAKLAHQQARSLHLKLNKVKQELYQHLPLISKIVKKAKLFYL
;
A
#
# COMPACT_ATOMS: atom_id res chain seq x y z
N MET A 1 21.45 -0.32 11.66
CA MET A 1 21.85 -0.70 10.29
C MET A 1 20.73 -0.32 9.32
N PRO A 2 20.88 0.70 8.45
CA PRO A 2 19.78 1.30 7.70
C PRO A 2 19.68 0.89 6.21
N HIS A 3 20.23 -0.27 5.81
CA HIS A 3 20.34 -0.62 4.39
C HIS A 3 19.15 -1.41 3.80
N LEU A 4 18.17 -1.80 4.61
CA LEU A 4 17.04 -2.62 4.12
C LEU A 4 15.95 -1.80 3.41
N LEU A 5 15.89 -0.48 3.64
CA LEU A 5 14.82 0.38 3.11
C LEU A 5 15.13 0.98 1.74
N GLN A 6 16.41 1.18 1.40
CA GLN A 6 16.80 1.72 0.09
C GLN A 6 16.49 0.79 -1.08
N HIS A 7 16.44 -0.52 -0.84
CA HIS A 7 16.29 -1.49 -1.92
C HIS A 7 14.86 -1.59 -2.49
N ILE A 8 13.87 -1.04 -1.78
CA ILE A 8 12.46 -1.06 -2.20
C ILE A 8 12.13 0.13 -3.10
N ALA A 9 12.79 1.29 -2.90
CA ALA A 9 12.60 2.47 -3.74
C ALA A 9 13.18 2.29 -5.15
N SER A 10 14.29 1.55 -5.29
CA SER A 10 15.01 1.40 -6.56
C SER A 10 14.30 0.55 -7.61
N SER A 11 13.31 -0.28 -7.26
CA SER A 11 12.63 -1.16 -8.22
C SER A 11 11.41 -0.53 -8.89
N PHE A 12 11.08 0.73 -8.56
CA PHE A 12 9.87 1.43 -9.03
C PHE A 12 10.08 2.35 -10.25
N THR A 13 11.32 2.56 -10.71
CA THR A 13 11.63 3.51 -11.80
C THR A 13 11.55 2.92 -13.21
N ARG A 14 10.76 1.85 -13.44
CA ARG A 14 10.65 1.26 -14.77
C ARG A 14 9.30 0.65 -15.09
N ASN A 15 8.26 1.48 -15.12
CA ASN A 15 7.13 1.31 -16.03
C ASN A 15 6.61 2.71 -16.40
N SER A 16 7.16 3.22 -17.49
CA SER A 16 6.74 4.43 -18.20
C SER A 16 5.32 4.26 -18.72
N GLY A 17 4.45 5.23 -18.46
CA GLY A 17 3.18 5.39 -19.18
C GLY A 17 1.94 5.61 -18.32
N MET A 18 1.91 6.65 -17.48
CA MET A 18 0.67 7.36 -17.12
C MET A 18 1.05 8.71 -16.50
N ASN A 19 0.92 9.75 -17.31
CA ASN A 19 1.06 11.14 -16.90
C ASN A 19 -0.09 11.51 -15.93
N GLN A 20 0.21 12.33 -14.92
CA GLN A 20 -0.71 13.12 -14.09
C GLN A 20 -1.31 12.53 -12.80
N LEU A 21 -0.64 11.62 -12.10
CA LEU A 21 -0.88 11.48 -10.66
C LEU A 21 0.25 12.16 -9.90
N LYS A 22 -0.16 13.19 -9.12
CA LYS A 22 0.60 13.89 -8.07
C LYS A 22 1.64 12.97 -7.44
N THR A 23 2.84 13.51 -7.21
CA THR A 23 3.89 13.04 -6.27
C THR A 23 3.65 11.64 -5.70
N PRO A 24 4.52 10.64 -5.97
CA PRO A 24 4.30 9.28 -5.51
C PRO A 24 3.96 9.31 -4.02
N ILE A 25 2.72 8.98 -3.68
CA ILE A 25 2.19 8.99 -2.31
C ILE A 25 3.02 8.06 -1.38
N PHE A 26 3.89 7.25 -2.00
CA PHE A 26 4.83 6.32 -1.40
C PHE A 26 6.18 6.92 -0.97
N ASP A 27 6.48 8.18 -1.30
CA ASP A 27 7.74 8.84 -0.87
C ASP A 27 7.62 9.42 0.56
N THR A 28 6.39 9.64 1.03
CA THR A 28 6.13 10.08 2.40
C THR A 28 6.18 8.87 3.34
N PRO A 29 6.95 8.93 4.43
CA PRO A 29 6.97 7.86 5.42
C PRO A 29 5.56 7.64 5.99
N LEU A 30 5.11 6.38 6.01
CA LEU A 30 3.78 5.99 6.49
C LEU A 30 3.45 6.52 7.89
N THR A 31 4.47 6.76 8.72
CA THR A 31 4.37 7.30 10.09
C THR A 31 3.96 8.76 10.15
N GLU A 32 4.04 9.51 9.05
CA GLU A 32 3.64 10.92 8.94
C GLU A 32 2.26 11.11 8.28
N GLN A 33 1.66 10.01 7.80
CA GLN A 33 0.37 10.05 7.11
C GLN A 33 -0.80 10.05 8.09
N THR A 34 -1.88 10.78 7.74
CA THR A 34 -3.10 10.75 8.54
C THR A 34 -3.85 9.42 8.35
N VAL A 35 -4.79 9.10 9.24
CA VAL A 35 -5.63 7.90 9.09
C VAL A 35 -6.40 7.92 7.77
N GLU A 36 -6.84 9.10 7.32
CA GLU A 36 -7.55 9.27 6.04
C GLU A 36 -6.63 8.98 4.84
N ASP A 37 -5.38 9.47 4.89
CA ASP A 37 -4.36 9.17 3.86
C ASP A 37 -4.05 7.67 3.80
N LEU A 38 -3.91 7.02 4.96
CA LEU A 38 -3.67 5.57 5.04
C LEU A 38 -4.87 4.76 4.53
N GLU A 39 -6.11 5.21 4.77
CA GLU A 39 -7.31 4.58 4.21
C GLU A 39 -7.42 4.76 2.69
N MET A 40 -7.08 5.94 2.18
CA MET A 40 -7.01 6.22 0.74
C MET A 40 -5.96 5.31 0.09
N LEU A 41 -4.75 5.26 0.66
CA LEU A 41 -3.67 4.40 0.19
C LEU A 41 -4.05 2.91 0.21
N ARG A 42 -4.76 2.47 1.26
CA ARG A 42 -5.30 1.11 1.34
C ARG A 42 -6.26 0.82 0.19
N ARG A 43 -7.16 1.75 -0.15
CA ARG A 43 -8.12 1.60 -1.26
C ARG A 43 -7.39 1.52 -2.60
N GLU A 44 -6.43 2.41 -2.85
CA GLU A 44 -5.63 2.40 -4.08
C GLU A 44 -4.87 1.09 -4.27
N ILE A 45 -4.19 0.61 -3.23
CA ILE A 45 -3.46 -0.67 -3.26
C ILE A 45 -4.42 -1.83 -3.55
N LEU A 46 -5.65 -1.81 -3.00
CA LEU A 46 -6.65 -2.85 -3.27
C LEU A 46 -7.14 -2.83 -4.72
N ILE A 47 -7.38 -1.64 -5.28
CA ILE A 47 -7.76 -1.49 -6.69
C ILE A 47 -6.67 -2.04 -7.59
N GLU A 48 -5.42 -1.64 -7.34
CA GLU A 48 -4.28 -2.10 -8.13
C GLU A 48 -4.08 -3.62 -8.00
N TYR A 49 -4.19 -4.16 -6.78
CA TYR A 49 -4.08 -5.58 -6.52
C TYR A 49 -5.11 -6.40 -7.30
N ASN A 50 -6.38 -6.00 -7.27
CA ASN A 50 -7.44 -6.69 -8.01
C ASN A 50 -7.17 -6.67 -9.51
N LYS A 51 -6.78 -5.52 -10.06
CA LYS A 51 -6.38 -5.40 -11.47
C LYS A 51 -5.22 -6.34 -11.82
N THR A 52 -4.23 -6.47 -10.94
CA THR A 52 -3.10 -7.38 -11.15
C THR A 52 -3.53 -8.85 -11.10
N ILE A 53 -4.49 -9.22 -10.24
CA ILE A 53 -5.07 -10.56 -10.22
C ILE A 53 -5.80 -10.86 -11.52
N ASP A 54 -6.62 -9.93 -12.01
CA ASP A 54 -7.31 -10.07 -13.30
C ASP A 54 -6.32 -10.23 -14.45
N GLN A 55 -5.23 -9.44 -14.45
CA GLN A 55 -4.15 -9.57 -15.44
C GLN A 55 -3.45 -10.93 -15.38
N LYS A 56 -3.24 -11.48 -14.19
CA LYS A 56 -2.68 -12.82 -14.02
C LYS A 56 -3.62 -13.88 -14.59
N GLU A 57 -4.92 -13.76 -14.32
CA GLU A 57 -5.93 -14.68 -14.83
C GLU A 57 -6.00 -14.64 -16.36
N MET A 58 -6.07 -13.44 -16.95
CA MET A 58 -6.03 -13.27 -18.40
C MET A 58 -4.75 -13.85 -19.00
N ALA A 59 -3.59 -13.64 -18.37
CA ALA A 59 -2.33 -14.20 -18.85
C ALA A 59 -2.30 -15.73 -18.80
N ASN A 60 -2.92 -16.35 -17.79
CA ASN A 60 -3.08 -17.80 -17.72
C ASN A 60 -4.00 -18.32 -18.83
N GLN A 61 -5.14 -17.66 -19.06
CA GLN A 61 -6.08 -18.02 -20.13
C GLN A 61 -5.44 -17.93 -21.52
N ASN A 62 -4.55 -16.96 -21.72
CA ASN A 62 -3.82 -16.76 -22.97
C ASN A 62 -2.54 -17.62 -23.09
N TYR A 63 -2.30 -18.58 -22.19
CA TYR A 63 -1.08 -19.41 -22.16
C TYR A 63 0.22 -18.60 -22.18
N CYS A 64 0.23 -17.45 -21.49
CA CYS A 64 1.37 -16.53 -21.38
C CYS A 64 2.05 -16.63 -20.00
N PRO A 65 2.87 -17.68 -19.73
CA PRO A 65 3.39 -17.96 -18.40
C PRO A 65 4.32 -16.87 -17.85
N ALA A 66 5.07 -16.18 -18.72
CA ALA A 66 5.93 -15.07 -18.31
C ALA A 66 5.12 -13.89 -17.75
N ALA A 67 4.02 -13.53 -18.42
CA ALA A 67 3.13 -12.46 -17.98
C ALA A 67 2.38 -12.84 -16.69
N ALA A 68 1.92 -14.09 -16.58
CA ALA A 68 1.29 -14.59 -15.36
C ALA A 68 2.25 -14.59 -14.15
N LYS A 69 3.52 -14.96 -14.36
CA LYS A 69 4.56 -14.91 -13.33
C LYS A 69 4.87 -13.48 -12.90
N LEU A 70 4.94 -12.54 -13.84
CA LEU A 70 5.13 -11.12 -13.55
C LEU A 70 3.97 -10.56 -12.71
N ALA A 71 2.73 -10.78 -13.16
CA ALA A 71 1.54 -10.34 -12.43
C ALA A 71 1.47 -10.98 -11.04
N HIS A 72 1.86 -12.25 -10.89
CA HIS A 72 1.94 -12.88 -9.57
C HIS A 72 2.95 -12.20 -8.63
N GLN A 73 4.13 -11.82 -9.14
CA GLN A 73 5.13 -11.10 -8.35
C GLN A 73 4.65 -9.70 -7.95
N GLN A 74 3.98 -9.00 -8.86
CA GLN A 74 3.37 -7.70 -8.60
C GLN A 74 2.28 -7.81 -7.52
N ALA A 75 1.36 -8.77 -7.64
CA ALA A 75 0.31 -9.02 -6.65
C ALA A 75 0.90 -9.31 -5.25
N ARG A 76 2.00 -10.10 -5.17
CA ARG A 76 2.70 -10.36 -3.91
C ARG A 76 3.29 -9.09 -3.31
N SER A 77 3.88 -8.21 -4.13
CA SER A 77 4.41 -6.92 -3.67
C SER A 77 3.31 -6.02 -3.11
N LEU A 78 2.18 -5.91 -3.84
CA LEU A 78 1.01 -5.13 -3.40
C LEU A 78 0.41 -5.68 -2.11
N HIS A 79 0.33 -7.01 -1.96
CA HIS A 79 -0.14 -7.63 -0.73
C HIS A 79 0.75 -7.28 0.48
N LEU A 80 2.07 -7.30 0.31
CA LEU A 80 3.01 -6.89 1.36
C LEU A 80 2.84 -5.41 1.73
N LYS A 81 2.63 -4.53 0.74
CA LYS A 81 2.34 -3.12 0.99
C LYS A 81 1.03 -2.94 1.75
N LEU A 82 -0.03 -3.64 1.35
CA LEU A 82 -1.33 -3.60 2.02
C LEU A 82 -1.21 -4.00 3.50
N ASN A 83 -0.41 -5.00 3.82
CA ASN A 83 -0.18 -5.43 5.20
C ASN A 83 0.52 -4.36 6.03
N LYS A 84 1.49 -3.64 5.46
CA LYS A 84 2.14 -2.49 6.14
C LYS A 84 1.14 -1.36 6.42
N VAL A 85 0.34 -0.97 5.43
CA VAL A 85 -0.68 0.08 5.61
C VAL A 85 -1.71 -0.33 6.67
N LYS A 86 -2.17 -1.58 6.65
CA LYS A 86 -3.06 -2.11 7.70
C LYS A 86 -2.40 -2.05 9.08
N GLN A 87 -1.13 -2.44 9.19
CA GLN A 87 -0.40 -2.40 10.45
C GLN A 87 -0.30 -0.97 11.00
N GLU A 88 -0.03 0.02 10.14
CA GLU A 88 0.01 1.43 10.56
C GLU A 88 -1.37 1.93 10.99
N LEU A 89 -2.43 1.63 10.23
CA LEU A 89 -3.81 1.92 10.65
C LEU A 89 -4.12 1.33 12.04
N TYR A 90 -3.70 0.09 12.29
CA TYR A 90 -3.84 -0.55 13.61
C TYR A 90 -2.98 0.10 14.70
N GLN A 91 -1.87 0.74 14.38
CA GLN A 91 -1.08 1.50 15.37
C GLN A 91 -1.73 2.86 15.71
N HIS A 92 -2.40 3.49 14.74
CA HIS A 92 -3.13 4.74 14.96
C HIS A 92 -4.46 4.55 15.72
N LEU A 93 -5.13 3.41 15.57
CA LEU A 93 -6.41 3.09 16.25
C LEU A 93 -6.36 3.15 17.81
N PRO A 94 -5.36 2.57 18.49
CA PRO A 94 -5.18 2.68 19.94
C PRO A 94 -4.95 4.12 20.43
N LEU A 95 -4.28 4.95 19.63
CA LEU A 95 -4.04 6.36 19.98
C LEU A 95 -5.36 7.13 20.03
N ILE A 96 -6.26 6.89 19.07
CA ILE A 96 -7.60 7.49 19.05
C ILE A 96 -8.43 7.03 20.25
N SER A 97 -8.43 5.74 20.56
CA SER A 97 -9.13 5.17 21.72
C SER A 97 -8.66 5.77 23.05
N LYS A 98 -7.35 5.97 23.22
CA LYS A 98 -6.78 6.60 24.42
C LYS A 98 -7.14 8.08 24.54
N ILE A 99 -7.12 8.83 23.44
CA ILE A 99 -7.52 10.25 23.42
C ILE A 99 -9.00 10.41 23.80
N VAL A 100 -9.89 9.58 23.22
CA VAL A 100 -11.33 9.62 23.53
C VAL A 100 -11.60 9.29 25.00
N LYS A 101 -10.92 8.29 25.58
CA LYS A 101 -11.05 7.98 27.01
C LYS A 101 -10.56 9.11 27.91
N LYS A 102 -9.46 9.76 27.53
CA LYS A 102 -8.90 10.88 28.29
C LYS A 102 -9.81 12.12 28.22
N ALA A 103 -10.38 12.41 27.05
CA ALA A 103 -11.35 13.50 26.88
C ALA A 103 -12.61 13.29 27.72
N LYS A 104 -13.16 12.07 27.78
CA LYS A 104 -14.32 11.77 28.64
C LYS A 104 -14.06 11.98 30.14
N LEU A 105 -12.81 11.83 30.60
CA LEU A 105 -12.43 12.06 31.99
C LEU A 105 -12.29 13.55 32.35
N PHE A 106 -12.16 14.45 31.37
CA PHE A 106 -12.09 15.90 31.61
C PHE A 106 -13.46 16.59 31.68
N TYR A 107 -14.53 15.91 31.24
CA TYR A 107 -15.91 16.42 31.26
C TYR A 107 -16.78 15.80 32.36
N LEU A 108 -16.16 15.17 33.38
CA LEU A 108 -16.78 14.58 34.56
C LEU A 108 -16.14 15.20 35.81
#